data_AF-A0A4Q0SJD9-F1
#
_entry.id   AF-A0A4Q0SJD9-F1
#
_cell.length_a   1.000
_cell.length_b   1.000
_cell.length_c   1.000
_cell.angle_alpha   90.00
_cell.angle_beta   90.00
_cell.angle_gamma   90.00
#
_symmetry.space_group_name_H-M   'P 1'
#
loop_
_entity.id
_entity.type
_entity.pdbx_description
1 polymer ?
#
loop_
_entity_poly.entity_id
_entity_poly.type
_entity_poly.pdbx_seq_one_letter_code
_entity_poly.pdbx_strand_id
1 'polypeptide(L)'
;MPTLGVDFDFSQIKQRAMDLGATADQIPYIMATTLNMAADNTRSYLIETTWPSSVTVRNRSFMNAALTTKGLRATKGDLTVEIYDKLGRANLSLHAKGGTRRAKGGNLSIPSSVNVQRTSGGAVRTQQQPKNLRNSF
;
A
#
# COMPACT_ATOMS: atom_id res chain seq x y z
N MET A 1 8.38 -9.81 -7.85
CA MET A 1 7.71 -8.84 -6.96
C MET A 1 8.28 -9.05 -5.58
N PRO A 2 8.94 -8.07 -4.92
CA PRO A 2 9.35 -8.25 -3.54
C PRO A 2 8.13 -7.97 -2.66
N THR A 3 7.56 -9.04 -2.12
CA THR A 3 6.64 -9.04 -0.99
C THR A 3 7.43 -8.64 0.25
N LEU A 4 6.94 -7.67 1.03
CA LEU A 4 7.46 -7.42 2.37
C LEU A 4 6.84 -8.49 3.29
N GLY A 5 7.30 -9.72 3.14
CA GLY A 5 6.97 -10.80 4.05
C GLY A 5 7.82 -10.64 5.30
N VAL A 6 7.18 -10.37 6.43
CA VAL A 6 7.86 -10.50 7.72
C VAL A 6 7.69 -11.96 8.13
N ASP A 7 8.75 -12.74 7.99
CA ASP A 7 8.81 -14.12 8.47
C ASP A 7 9.38 -14.11 9.89
N PHE A 8 8.66 -14.74 10.82
CA PHE A 8 9.01 -14.74 12.23
C PHE A 8 9.31 -16.18 12.67
N ASP A 9 10.51 -16.43 13.19
CA ASP A 9 10.87 -17.74 13.76
C ASP A 9 10.31 -17.89 15.19
N PHE A 10 9.36 -18.81 15.34
CA PHE A 10 8.64 -19.06 16.59
C PHE A 10 9.06 -20.35 17.31
N SER A 11 10.10 -21.03 16.84
CA SER A 11 10.57 -22.30 17.40
C SER A 11 10.86 -22.22 18.90
N GLN A 12 11.52 -21.14 19.34
CA GLN A 12 11.91 -20.93 20.74
C GLN A 12 10.72 -20.63 21.67
N ILE A 13 9.73 -19.89 21.17
CA ILE A 13 8.50 -19.57 21.94
C ILE A 13 7.67 -20.85 22.12
N LYS A 14 7.62 -21.70 21.09
CA LYS A 14 6.92 -22.98 21.14
C LYS A 14 7.53 -23.93 22.18
N GLN A 15 8.87 -24.02 22.25
CA GLN A 15 9.56 -24.82 23.26
C GLN A 15 9.24 -24.32 24.68
N ARG A 16 9.40 -23.03 24.96
CA ARG A 16 9.15 -22.50 26.30
C ARG A 16 7.71 -22.59 26.78
N ALA A 17 6.75 -22.54 25.87
CA ALA A 17 5.35 -22.64 26.25
C ALA A 17 4.87 -24.11 26.43
N MET A 18 5.57 -25.10 25.84
CA MET A 18 5.41 -26.51 26.25
C MET A 18 5.90 -26.72 27.69
N ASP A 19 7.00 -26.06 28.08
CA ASP A 19 7.53 -26.13 29.46
C ASP A 19 6.58 -25.50 30.50
N LEU A 20 5.74 -24.55 30.08
CA LEU A 20 4.77 -23.83 30.94
C LEU A 20 3.41 -24.54 31.08
N GLY A 21 3.23 -25.73 30.49
CA GLY A 21 1.97 -26.47 30.55
C GLY A 21 0.83 -25.84 29.73
N ALA A 22 1.14 -24.86 28.87
CA ALA A 22 0.19 -24.40 27.87
C ALA A 22 -0.04 -25.54 26.87
N THR A 23 -1.29 -25.81 26.52
CA THR A 23 -1.59 -26.79 25.47
C THR A 23 -0.90 -26.34 24.19
N ALA A 24 -0.08 -27.22 23.59
CA ALA A 24 0.79 -26.88 22.45
C ALA A 24 0.03 -26.25 21.26
N ASP A 25 -1.29 -26.45 21.19
CA ASP A 25 -2.20 -25.90 20.19
C ASP A 25 -2.65 -24.44 20.46
N GLN A 26 -2.54 -23.94 21.69
CA GLN A 26 -2.97 -22.58 22.02
C GLN A 26 -1.97 -21.52 21.54
N ILE A 27 -0.67 -21.83 21.52
CA ILE A 27 0.36 -20.86 21.13
C ILE A 27 0.18 -20.43 19.67
N PRO A 28 0.09 -21.35 18.67
CA PRO A 28 -0.07 -20.93 17.28
C PRO A 28 -1.39 -20.19 17.04
N TYR A 29 -2.44 -20.54 17.77
CA TYR A 29 -3.72 -19.85 17.69
C TYR A 29 -3.65 -18.40 18.22
N ILE A 30 -3.01 -18.20 19.38
CA ILE A 30 -2.79 -16.86 19.95
C ILE A 30 -1.92 -16.04 18.99
N MET A 31 -0.86 -16.62 18.44
CA MET A 31 0.03 -15.92 17.51
C MET A 31 -0.69 -15.52 16.23
N ALA A 32 -1.45 -16.42 15.62
CA ALA A 32 -2.26 -16.11 14.44
C ALA A 32 -3.25 -14.96 14.72
N THR A 33 -3.89 -14.99 15.90
CA THR A 33 -4.82 -13.93 16.33
C THR A 33 -4.09 -12.59 16.52
N THR A 34 -2.94 -12.59 17.18
CA THR A 34 -2.13 -11.38 17.42
C THR A 34 -1.62 -10.78 16.12
N LEU A 35 -1.11 -11.60 15.19
CA LEU A 35 -0.65 -11.14 13.87
C LEU A 35 -1.78 -10.48 13.08
N ASN A 36 -2.93 -11.13 13.05
CA ASN A 36 -4.13 -10.62 12.41
C ASN A 36 -4.58 -9.27 13.01
N MET A 37 -4.57 -9.14 14.33
CA MET A 37 -4.89 -7.89 15.02
C MET A 37 -3.87 -6.79 14.73
N ALA A 38 -2.58 -7.13 14.75
CA ALA A 38 -1.50 -6.19 14.42
C ALA A 38 -1.64 -5.68 12.97
N ALA A 39 -1.99 -6.57 12.02
CA ALA A 39 -2.21 -6.19 10.64
C ALA A 39 -3.44 -5.28 10.47
N ASP A 40 -4.54 -5.57 11.16
CA ASP A 40 -5.73 -4.72 11.11
C ASP A 40 -5.47 -3.32 11.71
N ASN A 41 -4.74 -3.26 12.84
CA ASN A 41 -4.32 -1.98 13.44
C ASN A 41 -3.37 -1.19 12.53
N THR A 42 -2.38 -1.87 11.94
CA THR A 42 -1.44 -1.26 10.98
C THR A 42 -2.19 -0.72 9.77
N ARG A 43 -3.14 -1.49 9.23
CA ARG A 43 -3.99 -1.05 8.12
C ARG A 43 -4.78 0.21 8.49
N SER A 44 -5.40 0.26 9.66
CA SER A 44 -6.13 1.45 10.12
C SER A 44 -5.21 2.67 10.24
N TYR A 45 -4.02 2.51 10.82
CA TYR A 45 -3.03 3.59 10.92
C TYR A 45 -2.56 4.11 9.55
N LEU A 46 -2.38 3.20 8.58
CA LEU A 46 -2.04 3.59 7.20
C LEU A 46 -3.16 4.41 6.55
N ILE A 47 -4.43 4.05 6.77
CA ILE A 47 -5.60 4.70 6.19
C ILE A 47 -5.88 6.06 6.84
N GLU A 48 -5.82 6.13 8.16
CA GLU A 48 -6.30 7.27 8.95
C GLU A 48 -5.22 8.31 9.20
N THR A 49 -3.96 7.89 9.29
CA THR A 49 -2.85 8.78 9.66
C THR A 49 -1.84 8.94 8.54
N THR A 50 -1.30 7.83 8.02
CA THR A 50 -0.18 7.88 7.06
C THR A 50 -0.61 8.44 5.70
N TRP A 51 -1.74 7.98 5.16
CA TRP A 51 -2.20 8.45 3.86
C TRP A 51 -2.61 9.92 3.84
N PRO A 52 -3.45 10.42 4.77
CA PRO A 52 -3.88 11.81 4.75
C PRO A 52 -2.75 12.81 5.03
N SER A 53 -1.70 12.41 5.76
CA SER A 53 -0.51 13.24 5.98
C SER A 53 0.41 13.30 4.77
N SER A 54 0.39 12.27 3.90
CA SER A 54 1.31 12.16 2.77
C SER A 54 0.77 12.77 1.47
N VAL A 55 -0.56 12.88 1.31
CA VAL A 55 -1.19 13.37 0.07
C VAL A 55 -2.45 14.20 0.34
N THR A 56 -2.82 15.07 -0.61
CA THR A 56 -4.13 15.73 -0.61
C THR A 56 -5.23 14.73 -0.95
N VAL A 57 -6.00 14.31 0.06
CA VAL A 57 -7.05 13.30 -0.09
C VAL A 57 -8.31 13.88 -0.73
N ARG A 58 -8.63 13.44 -1.95
CA ARG A 58 -9.91 13.73 -2.62
C ARG A 58 -11.01 12.72 -2.31
N ASN A 59 -10.64 11.44 -2.17
CA ASN A 59 -11.55 10.37 -1.84
C ASN A 59 -11.07 9.63 -0.59
N ARG A 60 -11.80 9.79 0.52
CA ARG A 60 -11.48 9.16 1.81
C ARG A 60 -11.72 7.65 1.83
N SER A 61 -12.62 7.12 0.99
CA SER A 61 -12.90 5.69 0.95
C SER A 61 -11.88 4.88 0.13
N PHE A 62 -11.04 5.55 -0.66
CA PHE A 62 -10.10 4.89 -1.57
C PHE A 62 -9.16 3.93 -0.85
N MET A 63 -8.46 4.39 0.19
CA MET A 63 -7.50 3.54 0.92
C MET A 63 -8.18 2.38 1.63
N ASN A 64 -9.41 2.59 2.09
CA ASN A 64 -10.22 1.54 2.70
C ASN A 64 -10.59 0.44 1.68
N ALA A 65 -10.82 0.81 0.42
CA ALA A 65 -11.07 -0.15 -0.64
C ALA A 65 -9.78 -0.79 -1.22
N ALA A 66 -8.66 -0.07 -1.17
CA ALA A 66 -7.38 -0.50 -1.73
C ALA A 66 -6.66 -1.52 -0.84
N LEU A 67 -6.45 -1.19 0.44
CA LEU A 67 -5.70 -2.04 1.37
C LEU A 67 -6.60 -3.12 1.96
N THR A 68 -6.15 -4.37 1.93
CA THR A 68 -6.91 -5.50 2.51
C THR A 68 -6.00 -6.61 3.05
N THR A 69 -6.56 -7.40 3.97
CA THR A 69 -5.96 -8.62 4.56
C THR A 69 -6.78 -9.87 4.26
N LYS A 70 -7.97 -9.75 3.64
CA LYS A 70 -9.03 -10.79 3.60
C LYS A 70 -8.60 -12.14 3.00
N GLY A 71 -7.56 -12.16 2.17
CA GLY A 71 -7.06 -13.39 1.51
C GLY A 71 -5.75 -13.94 2.08
N LEU A 72 -5.12 -13.23 3.02
CA LEU A 72 -3.77 -13.50 3.52
C LEU A 72 -3.74 -13.26 5.03
N ARG A 73 -4.70 -13.85 5.75
CA ARG A 73 -4.78 -13.81 7.22
C ARG A 73 -4.02 -15.00 7.79
N ALA A 74 -3.36 -14.77 8.92
CA ALA A 74 -2.66 -15.82 9.63
C ALA A 74 -3.65 -16.86 10.18
N THR A 75 -3.26 -18.12 10.12
CA THR A 75 -3.95 -19.27 10.69
C THR A 75 -3.00 -20.03 11.62
N LYS A 76 -3.52 -20.97 12.43
CA LYS A 76 -2.66 -21.78 13.31
C LYS A 76 -1.58 -22.60 12.56
N GLY A 77 -1.82 -22.91 11.28
CA GLY A 77 -0.89 -23.67 10.43
C GLY A 77 -0.01 -22.81 9.52
N ASP A 78 -0.30 -21.52 9.43
CA ASP A 78 0.43 -20.55 8.60
C ASP A 78 0.39 -19.19 9.30
N LEU A 79 1.50 -18.83 9.96
CA LEU A 79 1.63 -17.62 10.76
C LEU A 79 2.07 -16.42 9.91
N THR A 80 1.59 -16.35 8.68
CA THR A 80 1.86 -15.25 7.75
C THR A 80 0.63 -14.36 7.62
N VAL A 81 0.82 -13.04 7.67
CA VAL A 81 -0.23 -12.06 7.38
C VAL A 81 0.31 -11.00 6.43
N GLU A 82 -0.47 -10.64 5.41
CA GLU A 82 -0.08 -9.61 4.45
C GLU A 82 -1.17 -8.56 4.28
N ILE A 83 -0.77 -7.29 4.32
CA ILE A 83 -1.58 -6.16 3.87
C ILE A 83 -1.17 -5.86 2.43
N TYR A 84 -2.09 -6.04 1.50
CA TYR A 84 -1.83 -5.81 0.08
C TYR A 84 -2.83 -4.85 -0.56
N ASP A 85 -2.41 -4.22 -1.67
CA ASP A 85 -3.29 -3.41 -2.52
C ASP A 85 -4.05 -4.32 -3.49
N LYS A 86 -5.35 -4.47 -3.25
CA LYS A 86 -6.24 -5.26 -4.11
C LYS A 86 -6.60 -4.52 -5.41
N LEU A 87 -6.65 -3.19 -5.39
CA LEU A 87 -7.12 -2.41 -6.53
C LEU A 87 -6.04 -2.18 -7.58
N GLY A 88 -4.77 -2.20 -7.19
CA GLY A 88 -3.64 -1.95 -8.10
C GLY A 88 -3.66 -0.53 -8.68
N ARG A 89 -4.24 0.43 -7.95
CA ARG A 89 -4.48 1.81 -8.41
C ARG A 89 -3.56 2.78 -7.69
N ALA A 90 -3.51 4.01 -8.18
CA ALA A 90 -2.71 5.11 -7.61
C ALA A 90 -1.20 4.84 -7.48
N ASN A 91 -0.67 3.75 -8.03
CA ASN A 91 0.74 3.34 -7.88
C ASN A 91 1.19 3.30 -6.41
N LEU A 92 0.37 2.73 -5.51
CA LEU A 92 0.70 2.65 -4.08
C LEU A 92 2.07 1.99 -3.82
N SER A 93 2.47 1.03 -4.65
CA SER A 93 3.81 0.43 -4.57
C SER A 93 4.96 1.41 -4.84
N LEU A 94 4.75 2.42 -5.70
CA LEU A 94 5.71 3.48 -5.99
C LEU A 94 5.83 4.44 -4.79
N HIS A 95 4.72 4.71 -4.11
CA HIS A 95 4.71 5.50 -2.89
C HIS A 95 5.46 4.81 -1.75
N ALA A 96 5.39 3.47 -1.67
CA ALA A 96 6.10 2.70 -0.64
C ALA A 96 7.61 2.57 -0.89
N LYS A 97 8.03 2.39 -2.14
CA LYS A 97 9.44 2.09 -2.50
C LYS A 97 10.23 3.31 -2.98
N GLY A 98 9.54 4.42 -3.25
CA GLY A 98 10.11 5.52 -4.01
C GLY A 98 10.25 5.16 -5.49
N GLY A 99 10.10 6.16 -6.36
CA GLY A 99 10.29 6.00 -7.79
C GLY A 99 9.50 7.00 -8.61
N THR A 100 9.80 7.05 -9.90
CA THR A 100 9.07 7.88 -10.86
C THR A 100 8.17 7.00 -11.71
N ARG A 101 6.90 7.39 -11.84
CA ARG A 101 5.97 6.71 -12.76
C ARG A 101 6.55 6.75 -14.17
N ARG A 102 6.84 5.57 -14.73
CA ARG A 102 7.18 5.45 -16.15
C ARG A 102 5.91 5.52 -17.00
N ALA A 103 5.97 6.25 -18.12
CA ALA A 103 4.86 6.29 -19.08
C ALA A 103 4.65 4.89 -19.68
N LYS A 104 3.39 4.44 -19.77
CA LYS A 104 3.01 3.23 -20.52
C LYS A 104 2.75 3.58 -22.00
N GLY A 105 3.73 4.24 -22.64
CA GLY A 105 3.64 4.78 -24.01
C GLY A 105 4.48 6.04 -24.20
N GLY A 106 4.38 6.69 -25.36
CA GLY A 106 5.16 7.88 -25.71
C GLY A 106 4.81 9.17 -24.94
N ASN A 107 3.75 9.16 -24.14
CA ASN A 107 3.26 10.36 -23.46
C ASN A 107 3.32 10.17 -21.93
N LEU A 108 4.17 10.97 -21.27
CA LEU A 108 4.15 11.16 -19.82
C LEU A 108 3.38 12.45 -19.53
N SER A 109 2.28 12.37 -18.77
CA SER A 109 1.57 13.57 -18.30
C SER A 109 2.37 14.19 -17.17
N ILE A 110 3.20 15.17 -17.50
CA ILE A 110 3.91 16.01 -16.53
C ILE A 110 2.99 17.20 -16.21
N PRO A 111 2.61 17.42 -14.94
CA PRO A 111 1.88 18.62 -14.57
C PRO A 111 2.79 19.85 -14.79
N SER A 112 2.41 20.74 -15.69
CA SER A 112 3.09 22.03 -15.85
C SER A 112 2.71 22.96 -14.68
N SER A 113 3.68 23.70 -14.16
CA SER A 113 3.44 24.80 -13.21
C SER A 113 2.66 25.97 -13.82
N VAL A 114 2.62 26.04 -15.16
CA VAL A 114 1.93 27.07 -15.93
C VAL A 114 0.45 26.71 -16.09
N ASN A 115 -0.42 27.71 -15.92
CA ASN A 115 -1.85 27.57 -16.10
C ASN A 115 -2.18 27.45 -17.61
N VAL A 116 -2.53 26.25 -18.05
CA VAL A 116 -2.74 25.93 -19.47
C VAL A 116 -4.20 26.15 -19.87
N GLN A 117 -4.42 26.87 -20.97
CA GLN A 117 -5.76 27.09 -21.53
C GLN A 117 -6.21 25.86 -22.33
N ARG A 118 -7.42 25.38 -22.02
CA ARG A 118 -8.07 24.30 -22.78
C ARG A 118 -9.03 24.89 -23.81
N THR A 119 -9.12 24.26 -24.96
CA THR A 119 -10.14 24.56 -25.97
C THR A 119 -11.51 24.05 -25.50
N SER A 120 -12.58 24.45 -26.19
CA SER A 120 -13.95 23.97 -25.91
C SER A 120 -14.08 22.44 -25.97
N GLY A 121 -13.22 21.76 -26.74
CA GLY A 121 -13.12 20.30 -26.78
C GLY A 121 -12.22 19.67 -25.71
N GLY A 122 -11.75 20.44 -24.72
CA GLY A 122 -10.94 19.96 -23.60
C GLY A 122 -9.45 19.73 -23.91
N ALA A 123 -9.04 19.87 -25.17
CA ALA A 123 -7.65 19.76 -25.60
C ALA A 123 -6.83 20.99 -25.16
N VAL A 124 -5.56 20.78 -24.85
CA VAL A 124 -4.60 21.86 -24.58
C VAL A 124 -4.19 22.52 -25.89
N ARG A 125 -4.20 23.86 -25.95
CA ARG A 125 -3.70 24.60 -27.12
C ARG A 125 -2.27 24.17 -27.45
N THR A 126 -1.96 23.95 -28.72
CA THR A 126 -0.66 23.40 -29.19
C THR A 126 0.55 24.12 -28.60
N GLN A 127 0.51 25.44 -28.50
CA GLN A 127 1.60 26.28 -27.96
C GLN A 127 1.86 26.06 -26.46
N GLN A 128 0.87 25.55 -25.73
CA GLN A 128 0.95 25.31 -24.28
C GLN A 128 1.11 23.83 -23.93
N GLN A 129 1.33 22.97 -24.93
CA GLN A 129 1.68 21.57 -24.67
C GLN A 129 3.06 21.49 -24.02
N PRO A 130 3.31 20.51 -23.13
CA PRO A 130 4.58 20.41 -22.38
C PRO A 130 5.84 20.45 -23.26
N LYS A 131 5.76 19.90 -24.48
CA LYS A 131 6.86 19.91 -25.47
C LYS A 131 7.24 21.31 -25.96
N ASN A 132 6.31 22.26 -25.93
CA ASN A 132 6.44 23.59 -26.51
C ASN A 132 6.58 24.71 -25.45
N LEU A 133 6.41 24.39 -24.16
CA LEU A 133 6.64 25.33 -23.07
C LEU A 133 8.16 25.51 -22.83
N ARG A 134 8.65 26.75 -22.90
CA ARG A 134 10.03 27.10 -22.49
C ARG A 134 10.18 26.86 -20.98
N ASN A 135 11.27 26.21 -20.57
CA ASN A 135 11.60 25.88 -19.18
C ASN A 135 10.54 25.01 -18.46
N SER A 136 10.06 23.94 -19.11
CA SER A 136 9.10 23.00 -18.53
C SER A 136 9.71 21.92 -17.63
N PHE A 137 10.95 22.12 -17.16
CA PHE A 137 11.65 21.26 -16.21
C PHE A 137 12.29 22.10 -15.10
#